data_AF-A0AAW2MGK0-F1
#
_entry.id   AF-A0AAW2MGK0-F1
#
_cell.length_a   1.000
_cell.length_b   1.000
_cell.length_c   1.000
_cell.angle_alpha   90.00
_cell.angle_beta   90.00
_cell.angle_gamma   90.00
#
_symmetry.space_group_name_H-M   'P 1'
#
loop_
_entity.id
_entity.type
_entity.pdbx_description
1 polymer ?
#
loop_
_entity_poly.entity_id
_entity_poly.type
_entity_poly.pdbx_seq_one_letter_code
_entity_poly.pdbx_strand_id
1 'polypeptide(L)'
;NANDTVIKPKESSWFGYYADGGFGTILQPQETKLYTEDWIGLKTLDKAGRVKFIKAAGAHIDMSDADINKYVVPYLRGSRHRPRPDVHYSVAAEESTGSEEVATIGN
;
A
#
# COMPACT_ATOMS: atom_id res chain seq x y z
N ASN A 1 -13.83 -3.43 -14.57
CA ASN A 1 -12.94 -4.26 -15.39
C ASN A 1 -13.62 -5.52 -15.96
N ALA A 2 -14.96 -5.57 -16.12
CA ALA A 2 -15.60 -6.79 -16.66
C ALA A 2 -15.10 -7.13 -18.08
N ASN A 3 -14.78 -6.12 -18.89
CA ASN A 3 -14.38 -6.25 -20.29
C ASN A 3 -12.88 -5.97 -20.54
N ASP A 4 -12.06 -5.92 -19.48
CA ASP A 4 -10.60 -5.75 -19.64
C ASP A 4 -9.98 -7.03 -20.26
N THR A 5 -9.14 -6.87 -21.28
CA THR A 5 -8.45 -7.95 -22.00
C THR A 5 -6.92 -7.88 -21.88
N VAL A 6 -6.40 -6.82 -21.25
CA VAL A 6 -4.97 -6.52 -21.12
C VAL A 6 -4.43 -7.03 -19.78
N ILE A 7 -5.12 -6.72 -18.69
CA ILE A 7 -4.69 -7.04 -17.34
C ILE A 7 -5.04 -8.49 -16.99
N LYS A 8 -4.03 -9.28 -16.60
CA LYS A 8 -4.15 -10.70 -16.24
C LYS A 8 -3.35 -11.00 -14.95
N PRO A 9 -4.00 -11.47 -13.86
CA PRO A 9 -5.45 -11.55 -13.67
C PRO A 9 -6.05 -10.15 -13.48
N LYS A 10 -7.35 -9.99 -13.73
CA LYS A 10 -8.07 -8.69 -13.60
C LYS A 10 -7.99 -8.12 -12.18
N GLU A 11 -7.85 -9.01 -11.21
CA GLU A 11 -7.74 -8.75 -9.78
C GLU A 11 -6.43 -8.04 -9.41
N SER A 12 -5.41 -8.08 -10.28
CA SER A 12 -4.15 -7.36 -10.05
C SER A 12 -4.32 -5.84 -9.98
N SER A 13 -5.35 -5.28 -10.61
CA SER A 13 -5.73 -3.86 -10.43
C SER A 13 -6.13 -3.51 -8.99
N TRP A 14 -6.50 -4.51 -8.18
CA TRP A 14 -6.93 -4.35 -6.80
C TRP A 14 -5.99 -5.00 -5.78
N PHE A 15 -4.76 -5.38 -6.17
CA PHE A 15 -3.83 -6.14 -5.32
C PHE A 15 -4.22 -7.60 -5.05
N GLY A 16 -5.16 -8.16 -5.82
CA GLY A 16 -5.33 -9.62 -5.91
C GLY A 16 -4.35 -10.22 -6.92
N TYR A 17 -4.10 -11.53 -6.84
CA TYR A 17 -3.21 -12.20 -7.80
C TYR A 17 -3.48 -13.70 -7.87
N TYR A 18 -2.76 -14.42 -8.71
CA TYR A 18 -2.75 -15.87 -8.68
C TYR A 18 -2.18 -16.40 -7.36
N ALA A 19 -2.69 -17.53 -6.89
CA ALA A 19 -2.09 -18.25 -5.77
C ALA A 19 -0.69 -18.77 -6.13
N ASP A 20 0.15 -18.96 -5.11
CA ASP A 20 1.48 -19.55 -5.31
C ASP A 20 1.35 -20.93 -5.98
N GLY A 21 2.26 -21.21 -6.92
CA GLY A 21 2.34 -22.52 -7.58
C GLY A 21 1.46 -22.70 -8.82
N GLY A 22 0.67 -21.71 -9.25
CA GLY A 22 0.03 -21.79 -10.58
C GLY A 22 -1.04 -20.74 -10.88
N PHE A 23 -1.62 -20.82 -12.08
CA PHE A 23 -2.59 -19.83 -12.60
C PHE A 23 -4.06 -20.23 -12.42
N GLY A 24 -4.34 -21.35 -11.74
CA GLY A 24 -5.69 -21.91 -11.62
C GLY A 24 -6.54 -21.31 -10.51
N THR A 25 -5.93 -20.63 -9.53
CA THR A 25 -6.62 -20.01 -8.39
C THR A 25 -6.28 -18.53 -8.34
N ILE A 26 -7.29 -17.69 -8.20
CA ILE A 26 -7.14 -16.24 -8.03
C ILE A 26 -7.51 -15.89 -6.59
N LEU A 27 -6.58 -15.21 -5.91
CA LEU A 27 -6.75 -14.64 -4.59
C LEU A 27 -7.27 -13.21 -4.71
N GLN A 28 -8.34 -12.90 -3.97
CA GLN A 28 -8.76 -11.54 -3.71
C GLN A 28 -7.73 -10.82 -2.83
N PRO A 29 -7.73 -9.49 -2.78
CA PRO A 29 -6.72 -8.72 -2.04
C PRO A 29 -6.60 -9.18 -0.59
N GLN A 30 -7.74 -9.42 0.08
CA GLN A 30 -7.84 -9.84 1.48
C GLN A 30 -7.29 -11.24 1.76
N GLU A 31 -7.10 -12.06 0.73
CA GLU A 31 -6.57 -13.42 0.84
C GLU A 31 -5.05 -13.49 0.62
N THR A 32 -4.45 -12.42 0.08
CA THR A 32 -3.00 -12.35 -0.17
C THR A 32 -2.19 -12.17 1.11
N LYS A 33 -0.96 -12.69 1.16
CA LYS A 33 -0.01 -12.40 2.25
C LYS A 33 0.29 -10.90 2.39
N LEU A 34 0.42 -10.20 1.26
CA LEU A 34 0.60 -8.74 1.21
C LEU A 34 -0.46 -8.00 2.05
N TYR A 35 -1.71 -8.45 2.03
CA TYR A 35 -2.77 -7.90 2.86
C TYR A 35 -2.79 -8.51 4.27
N THR A 36 -2.80 -9.84 4.41
CA THR A 36 -3.04 -10.49 5.71
C THR A 36 -1.95 -10.17 6.73
N GLU A 37 -0.70 -10.09 6.27
CA GLU A 37 0.51 -9.72 7.04
C GLU A 37 0.82 -8.21 6.97
N ASP A 38 0.02 -7.44 6.24
CA ASP A 38 0.08 -5.97 6.16
C ASP A 38 1.43 -5.39 5.69
N TRP A 39 2.13 -6.06 4.76
CA TRP A 39 3.49 -5.72 4.31
C TRP A 39 3.70 -4.25 3.91
N ILE A 40 2.68 -3.65 3.28
CA ILE A 40 2.71 -2.26 2.81
C ILE A 40 1.68 -1.36 3.52
N GLY A 41 1.06 -1.85 4.60
CA GLY A 41 -0.02 -1.13 5.28
C GLY A 41 -1.38 -1.19 4.56
N LEU A 42 -1.56 -2.05 3.54
CA LEU A 42 -2.81 -2.12 2.77
C LEU A 42 -4.02 -2.48 3.64
N LYS A 43 -3.87 -3.44 4.57
CA LYS A 43 -4.93 -3.84 5.50
C LYS A 43 -5.20 -2.75 6.52
N THR A 44 -4.17 -2.06 7.00
CA THR A 44 -4.33 -0.89 7.87
C THR A 44 -5.11 0.22 7.17
N LEU A 45 -4.78 0.54 5.92
CA LEU A 45 -5.47 1.57 5.14
C LEU A 45 -6.92 1.17 4.82
N ASP A 46 -7.16 -0.09 4.45
CA ASP A 46 -8.49 -0.62 4.16
C ASP A 46 -9.39 -0.54 5.40
N LYS A 47 -8.92 -1.04 6.55
CA LYS A 47 -9.64 -0.94 7.84
C LYS A 47 -9.91 0.50 8.28
N ALA A 48 -8.99 1.43 7.98
CA ALA A 48 -9.18 2.85 8.23
C ALA A 48 -10.11 3.55 7.20
N GLY A 49 -10.67 2.80 6.24
CA GLY A 49 -11.56 3.32 5.20
C GLY A 49 -10.86 4.19 4.15
N ARG A 50 -9.52 4.10 4.07
CA ARG A 50 -8.65 4.89 3.17
C ARG A 50 -8.39 4.22 1.83
N VAL A 51 -8.85 2.98 1.64
CA VAL A 51 -8.86 2.27 0.36
C VAL A 51 -10.30 2.18 -0.14
N LYS A 52 -10.50 2.30 -1.46
CA LYS A 52 -11.79 2.09 -2.13
C LYS A 52 -11.59 1.16 -3.32
N PHE A 53 -12.20 -0.01 -3.26
CA PHE A 53 -12.23 -0.96 -4.38
C PHE A 53 -13.42 -0.63 -5.28
N ILE A 54 -13.17 0.04 -6.40
CA ILE A 54 -14.21 0.55 -7.30
C ILE A 54 -14.17 -0.22 -8.62
N LYS A 55 -15.30 -0.80 -9.01
CA LYS A 55 -15.45 -1.50 -10.29
C LYS A 55 -16.06 -0.54 -11.31
N ALA A 56 -15.27 -0.12 -12.29
CA ALA A 56 -15.77 0.60 -13.47
C ALA A 56 -16.16 -0.38 -14.59
N ALA A 57 -17.14 -0.02 -15.40
CA ALA A 57 -17.40 -0.70 -16.67
C ALA A 57 -16.34 -0.27 -17.72
N GLY A 58 -16.30 -0.94 -18.87
CA GLY A 58 -15.37 -0.61 -19.96
C GLY A 58 -14.19 -1.57 -20.11
N ALA A 59 -13.45 -1.36 -21.21
CA ALA A 59 -12.21 -2.06 -21.54
C ALA A 59 -11.02 -1.50 -20.73
N HIS A 60 -9.79 -1.90 -21.08
CA HIS A 60 -8.61 -1.37 -20.44
C HIS A 60 -8.52 0.14 -20.62
N ILE A 61 -8.31 0.89 -19.53
CA ILE A 61 -8.27 2.37 -19.45
C ILE A 61 -9.48 3.12 -20.04
N ASP A 62 -10.56 2.41 -20.33
CA ASP A 62 -11.79 2.98 -20.88
C ASP A 62 -12.81 3.15 -19.75
N MET A 63 -13.06 4.40 -19.36
CA MET A 63 -13.99 4.77 -18.29
C MET A 63 -14.86 5.92 -18.74
N SER A 64 -16.17 5.83 -18.48
CA SER A 64 -17.12 6.87 -18.87
C SER A 64 -16.89 8.18 -18.11
N ASP A 65 -17.23 9.31 -18.72
CA ASP A 65 -17.21 10.62 -18.06
C ASP A 65 -18.08 10.63 -16.79
N ALA A 66 -19.19 9.87 -16.79
CA ALA A 66 -20.04 9.72 -15.62
C ALA A 66 -19.30 9.02 -14.47
N ASP A 67 -18.56 7.95 -14.74
CA ASP A 67 -17.75 7.24 -13.75
C ASP A 67 -16.56 8.08 -13.27
N ILE A 68 -15.89 8.82 -14.17
CA ILE A 68 -14.82 9.77 -13.80
C ILE A 68 -15.36 10.82 -12.83
N ASN A 69 -16.48 11.46 -13.17
CA ASN A 69 -17.10 12.46 -12.32
C ASN A 69 -17.55 11.90 -10.96
N LYS A 70 -18.01 10.65 -10.93
CA LYS A 70 -18.48 9.98 -9.71
C LYS A 70 -17.35 9.52 -8.80
N TYR A 71 -16.30 8.92 -9.36
CA TYR A 71 -15.30 8.19 -8.57
C TYR A 71 -13.92 8.87 -8.49
N VAL A 72 -13.55 9.71 -9.46
CA VAL A 72 -12.22 10.33 -9.51
C VAL A 72 -12.27 11.79 -9.06
N VAL A 73 -13.16 12.59 -9.66
CA VAL A 73 -13.25 14.05 -9.42
C VAL A 73 -13.37 14.42 -7.92
N PRO A 74 -14.11 13.67 -7.06
CA PRO A 74 -14.18 14.00 -5.63
C PRO A 74 -12.82 14.02 -4.92
N TYR A 75 -11.82 13.29 -5.40
CA TYR A 75 -10.47 13.26 -4.82
C TYR A 75 -9.54 14.35 -5.36
N LEU A 76 -9.89 14.98 -6.49
CA LEU A 76 -9.12 16.05 -7.12
C LEU A 76 -9.57 17.44 -6.64
N ARG A 77 -10.80 17.54 -6.14
CA ARG A 77 -11.34 18.74 -5.50
C ARG A 77 -10.72 18.88 -4.12
N GLY A 78 -9.50 19.41 -4.06
CA GLY A 78 -8.69 19.50 -2.85
C GLY A 78 -9.50 19.86 -1.61
N SER A 79 -9.48 18.96 -0.62
CA SER A 79 -9.93 19.28 0.74
C SER A 79 -8.99 20.35 1.28
N ARG A 80 -9.47 21.58 1.43
CA ARG A 80 -8.77 22.57 2.25
C ARG A 80 -8.56 21.96 3.64
N HIS A 81 -7.28 21.77 3.98
CA HIS A 81 -6.75 21.46 5.30
C HIS A 81 -7.15 20.11 5.93
N ARG A 82 -6.23 19.13 5.89
CA ARG A 82 -6.05 18.18 6.99
C ARG A 82 -4.65 18.41 7.57
N PRO A 83 -4.49 18.65 8.88
CA PRO A 83 -3.16 18.66 9.48
C PRO A 83 -2.52 17.28 9.29
N ARG A 84 -1.24 17.26 8.93
CA ARG A 84 -0.47 16.01 8.84
C ARG A 84 -0.29 15.49 10.28
N PRO A 85 -0.49 14.20 10.56
CA PRO A 85 -0.08 13.64 11.84
C PRO A 85 1.45 13.65 11.91
N ASP A 86 1.99 14.19 13.00
CA ASP A 86 3.42 14.28 13.27
C ASP A 86 4.00 12.86 13.39
N VAL A 87 4.88 12.49 12.46
CA VAL A 87 5.57 11.19 12.50
C VAL A 87 6.86 11.36 13.31
N HIS A 88 6.84 10.91 14.56
CA HIS A 88 8.05 10.72 15.35
C HIS A 88 8.66 9.35 15.05
N TYR A 89 9.79 9.31 14.35
CA TYR A 89 10.65 8.13 14.29
C TYR A 89 11.59 8.12 15.50
N SER A 90 11.51 7.10 16.35
CA SER A 90 12.53 6.82 17.35
C SER A 90 13.66 6.02 16.71
N VAL A 91 14.85 6.62 16.61
CA VAL A 91 16.08 5.89 16.25
C VAL A 91 16.65 5.30 17.54
N ALA A 92 16.75 3.97 17.60
CA ALA A 92 17.53 3.30 18.63
C ALA A 92 19.01 3.37 18.22
N ALA A 93 19.84 4.02 19.05
CA ALA A 93 21.28 4.02 18.88
C ALA A 93 21.85 2.70 19.45
N GLU A 94 22.53 1.90 18.63
CA GLU A 94 23.44 0.86 19.11
C GLU A 94 24.80 1.51 19.41
N GLU A 95 25.24 1.45 20.67
CA GLU A 95 26.57 1.90 21.07
C GLU A 95 27.52 0.68 21.08
N SER A 96 28.52 0.74 20.20
CA SER A 96 29.57 -0.26 20.05
C SER A 96 30.62 -0.10 21.15
N THR A 97 30.89 -1.18 21.87
CA THR A 97 31.88 -1.29 22.95
C THR A 97 33.31 -1.13 22.43
N GLY A 98 34.05 -0.17 22.95
CA GLY A 98 35.50 -0.06 22.76
C GLY A 98 36.17 0.42 24.05
N SER A 99 36.89 -0.48 24.71
CA SER A 99 37.71 -0.21 25.90
C SER A 99 39.08 0.34 25.49
N GLU A 100 39.43 1.56 25.90
CA GLU A 100 40.82 2.04 25.88
C GLU A 100 41.39 2.06 27.30
N GLU A 101 42.55 1.40 27.42
CA GLU A 101 43.35 1.18 28.61
C GLU A 101 44.15 2.45 28.96
N VAL A 102 44.10 2.83 30.23
CA VAL A 102 44.77 4.02 30.79
C VAL A 102 46.22 3.69 31.14
N ALA A 103 47.18 4.37 30.49
CA ALA A 103 48.58 4.35 30.91
C ALA A 103 48.96 5.68 31.58
N THR A 104 49.19 5.63 32.89
CA THR A 104 49.71 6.71 33.72
C THR A 104 51.23 6.76 33.68
N ILE A 105 51.81 7.95 33.46
CA ILE A 105 53.18 8.34 33.84
C ILE A 105 53.10 9.85 34.11
N GLY A 106 53.44 10.45 35.26
CA GLY A 106 54.38 10.08 36.30
C GLY A 106 55.49 11.15 36.33
N ASN A 107 55.27 12.19 37.14
CA ASN A 107 56.07 13.40 37.43
C ASN A 107 56.05 14.58 36.43
#